data_AF-A0A0C3BP93-F1
#
_entry.id   AF-A0A0C3BP93-F1
#
_cell.length_a   1.000
_cell.length_b   1.000
_cell.length_c   1.000
_cell.angle_alpha   90.00
_cell.angle_beta   90.00
_cell.angle_gamma   90.00
#
_symmetry.space_group_name_H-M   'P 1'
#
loop_
_entity.id
_entity.type
_entity.pdbx_description
1 polymer ?
#
loop_
_entity_poly.entity_id
_entity_poly.type
_entity_poly.pdbx_seq_one_letter_code
_entity_poly.pdbx_strand_id
1 'polypeptide(L)'
;MFKSILTGLASGGQGIQGTTATTTNGGSKGVTPAQLRQDIYTGIDGICAWIASGKAENGIDYRSILTLVDKHFPGTTINRCTDEVPVLVGGLTNMIFEYSKADAIPGSMALRTFTERLITALASLNDDAQTRKTTGMKVVQGFTQVADPALATREFAPRVQIVGALKTLTAAVYGQGSTEARNADVLWSSRFI
;
A
#
# COMPACT_ATOMS: atom_id res chain seq x y z
N MET A 1 -56.20 -20.65 -26.12
CA MET A 1 -56.29 -20.94 -24.66
C MET A 1 -54.88 -20.66 -24.11
N PHE A 2 -54.53 -19.68 -23.29
CA PHE A 2 -55.19 -18.70 -22.44
C PHE A 2 -54.24 -17.50 -22.26
N LYS A 3 -54.81 -16.34 -21.88
CA LYS A 3 -54.23 -15.01 -21.75
C LYS A 3 -53.35 -14.84 -20.49
N SER A 4 -52.41 -13.87 -20.57
CA SER A 4 -52.13 -12.82 -19.56
C SER A 4 -51.82 -13.23 -18.11
N ILE A 5 -50.60 -12.92 -17.65
CA ILE A 5 -50.39 -12.25 -16.34
C ILE A 5 -49.25 -11.22 -16.51
N LEU A 6 -49.62 -10.07 -17.08
CA LEU A 6 -48.97 -8.79 -16.84
C LEU A 6 -49.91 -8.09 -15.85
N THR A 7 -49.69 -8.28 -14.55
CA THR A 7 -50.49 -7.69 -13.48
C THR A 7 -49.57 -7.43 -12.30
N GLY A 8 -49.26 -6.15 -12.07
CA GLY A 8 -48.47 -5.74 -10.91
C GLY A 8 -47.74 -4.41 -11.10
N LEU A 9 -48.37 -3.42 -11.74
CA LEU A 9 -47.91 -2.03 -11.64
C LEU A 9 -48.89 -1.25 -10.76
N ALA A 10 -48.31 -0.56 -9.76
CA ALA A 10 -48.80 0.58 -9.00
C ALA A 10 -49.67 0.36 -7.72
N SER A 11 -48.97 0.38 -6.57
CA SER A 11 -49.26 1.22 -5.39
C SER A 11 -48.10 1.00 -4.41
N GLY A 12 -47.10 1.89 -4.25
CA GLY A 12 -47.19 3.23 -3.69
C GLY A 12 -46.49 3.23 -2.32
N GLY A 13 -45.32 3.88 -2.20
CA GLY A 13 -44.76 4.31 -0.91
C GLY A 13 -43.44 3.66 -0.44
N GLN A 14 -42.37 4.45 -0.54
CA GLN A 14 -41.13 4.45 0.28
C GLN A 14 -40.05 3.38 0.03
N GLY A 15 -39.02 3.81 -0.72
CA GLY A 15 -37.60 3.69 -0.35
C GLY A 15 -36.97 2.31 -0.46
N ILE A 16 -36.44 1.94 -1.64
CA ILE A 16 -35.46 0.86 -1.77
C ILE A 16 -34.28 1.28 -2.66
N GLN A 17 -33.21 1.59 -1.94
CA GLN A 17 -31.79 1.34 -2.20
C GLN A 17 -31.47 0.48 -3.45
N GLY A 18 -30.63 1.04 -4.32
CA GLY A 18 -30.06 0.35 -5.46
C GLY A 18 -29.31 -0.91 -5.02
N THR A 19 -29.75 -2.05 -5.51
CA THR A 19 -29.01 -3.31 -5.43
C THR A 19 -28.57 -3.65 -6.85
N THR A 20 -27.34 -3.31 -7.19
CA THR A 20 -26.68 -3.74 -8.42
C THR A 20 -26.47 -5.25 -8.33
N ALA A 21 -27.07 -5.99 -9.26
CA ALA A 21 -26.82 -7.40 -9.47
C ALA A 21 -25.33 -7.63 -9.80
N THR A 22 -24.60 -8.28 -8.90
CA THR A 22 -23.27 -8.81 -9.16
C THR A 22 -23.39 -9.96 -10.14
N THR A 23 -23.18 -9.67 -11.43
CA THR A 23 -22.91 -10.69 -12.44
C THR A 23 -21.42 -11.00 -12.42
N THR A 24 -21.09 -12.15 -11.85
CA THR A 24 -19.79 -12.81 -11.96
C THR A 24 -19.55 -13.16 -13.42
N ASN A 25 -18.62 -12.47 -14.09
CA ASN A 25 -18.05 -12.93 -15.35
C ASN A 25 -16.54 -12.74 -15.28
N GLY A 26 -15.84 -13.88 -15.27
CA GLY A 26 -14.40 -13.99 -15.35
C GLY A 26 -13.89 -13.35 -16.63
N GLY A 27 -13.15 -12.26 -16.45
CA GLY A 27 -12.36 -11.59 -17.45
C GLY A 27 -11.45 -10.67 -16.68
N SER A 28 -10.14 -10.88 -16.79
CA SER A 28 -9.10 -9.99 -16.31
C SER A 28 -9.28 -8.61 -16.94
N LYS A 29 -10.22 -7.82 -16.43
CA LYS A 29 -10.24 -6.38 -16.63
C LYS A 29 -8.97 -5.90 -15.94
N GLY A 30 -7.93 -5.67 -16.75
CA GLY A 30 -6.69 -5.07 -16.29
C GLY A 30 -7.04 -3.91 -15.37
N VAL A 31 -6.47 -3.94 -14.17
CA VAL A 31 -6.70 -2.91 -13.17
C VAL A 31 -6.47 -1.56 -13.84
N THR A 32 -7.48 -0.69 -13.84
CA THR A 32 -7.33 0.65 -14.40
C THR A 32 -6.44 1.50 -13.49
N PRO A 33 -5.64 2.44 -14.01
CA PRO A 33 -4.79 3.31 -13.18
C PRO A 33 -5.56 4.07 -12.09
N ALA A 34 -6.83 4.41 -12.34
CA ALA A 34 -7.72 5.03 -11.35
C ALA A 34 -8.02 4.09 -10.17
N GLN A 35 -8.26 2.81 -10.46
CA GLN A 35 -8.56 1.79 -9.47
C GLN A 35 -7.31 1.39 -8.69
N LEU A 36 -6.15 1.34 -9.34
CA LEU A 36 -4.85 1.18 -8.67
C LEU A 36 -4.58 2.33 -7.70
N ARG A 37 -4.81 3.58 -8.11
CA ARG A 37 -4.67 4.75 -7.23
C ARG A 37 -5.56 4.67 -5.99
N GLN A 38 -6.84 4.33 -6.15
CA GLN A 38 -7.76 4.18 -5.03
C GLN A 38 -7.33 3.06 -4.08
N ASP A 39 -6.93 1.91 -4.63
CA ASP A 39 -6.47 0.76 -3.86
C ASP A 39 -5.16 1.09 -3.11
N ILE A 40 -4.26 1.90 -3.68
CA ILE A 40 -3.05 2.41 -3.00
C ILE A 40 -3.43 3.20 -1.75
N TYR A 41 -4.29 4.22 -1.86
CA TYR A 41 -4.64 5.04 -0.68
C TYR A 41 -5.40 4.24 0.38
N THR A 42 -6.25 3.31 -0.05
CA THR A 42 -6.92 2.36 0.85
C THR A 42 -5.90 1.48 1.59
N GLY A 43 -4.88 1.00 0.88
CA GLY A 43 -3.77 0.25 1.46
C GLY A 43 -2.91 1.09 2.42
N ILE A 44 -2.60 2.35 2.07
CA ILE A 44 -1.89 3.29 2.95
C ILE A 44 -2.63 3.43 4.28
N ASP A 45 -3.93 3.71 4.21
CA ASP A 45 -4.76 3.91 5.40
C ASP A 45 -4.85 2.64 6.24
N GLY A 46 -5.06 1.49 5.59
CA GLY A 46 -5.10 0.19 6.25
C GLY A 46 -3.80 -0.17 6.97
N ILE A 47 -2.65 -0.09 6.29
CA ILE A 47 -1.34 -0.40 6.87
C ILE A 47 -1.02 0.54 8.03
N CYS A 48 -1.23 1.85 7.84
CA CYS A 48 -0.87 2.83 8.85
C CYS A 48 -1.78 2.73 10.09
N ALA A 49 -3.08 2.47 9.92
CA ALA A 49 -3.99 2.23 11.04
C ALA A 49 -3.64 0.92 11.78
N TRP A 50 -3.29 -0.13 11.03
CA TRP A 50 -2.87 -1.41 11.59
C TRP A 50 -1.59 -1.27 12.43
N ILE A 51 -0.57 -0.59 11.91
CA ILE A 51 0.67 -0.28 12.66
C ILE A 51 0.35 0.61 13.88
N ALA A 52 -0.40 1.69 13.71
CA ALA A 52 -0.73 2.61 14.80
C ALA A 52 -1.49 1.93 15.95
N SER A 53 -2.29 0.90 15.64
CA SER A 53 -3.06 0.15 16.64
C SER A 53 -2.23 -0.85 17.47
N GLY A 54 -0.92 -0.96 17.25
CA GLY A 54 -0.06 -1.95 17.92
C GLY A 54 -0.34 -3.40 17.49
N LYS A 55 -1.19 -3.59 16.48
CA LYS A 55 -1.61 -4.89 15.98
C LYS A 55 -0.68 -5.47 14.92
N ALA A 56 0.55 -4.98 14.79
CA ALA A 56 1.47 -5.29 13.69
C ALA A 56 1.91 -6.78 13.56
N GLU A 57 1.28 -7.69 14.30
CA GLU A 57 1.46 -9.14 14.29
C GLU A 57 0.11 -9.90 14.42
N ASN A 58 -1.03 -9.20 14.34
CA ASN A 58 -2.37 -9.78 14.34
C ASN A 58 -2.80 -10.10 12.91
N GLY A 59 -2.60 -11.36 12.50
CA GLY A 59 -2.81 -11.85 11.13
C GLY A 59 -4.24 -11.74 10.54
N ILE A 60 -5.23 -11.21 11.26
CA ILE A 60 -6.61 -10.99 10.76
C ILE A 60 -6.66 -9.74 9.86
N ASP A 61 -6.14 -8.61 10.35
CA ASP A 61 -6.14 -7.34 9.62
C ASP A 61 -5.12 -7.41 8.44
N TYR A 62 -4.03 -8.16 8.63
CA TYR A 62 -3.00 -8.48 7.63
C TYR A 62 -3.57 -9.08 6.33
N ARG A 63 -4.49 -10.05 6.43
CA ARG A 63 -5.03 -10.78 5.26
C ARG A 63 -5.83 -9.87 4.32
N SER A 64 -6.55 -8.90 4.87
CA SER A 64 -7.36 -7.98 4.06
C SER A 64 -6.49 -7.09 3.16
N ILE A 65 -5.39 -6.59 3.72
CA ILE A 65 -4.42 -5.75 3.01
C ILE A 65 -3.60 -6.61 2.04
N LEU A 66 -3.20 -7.82 2.43
CA LEU A 66 -2.49 -8.74 1.55
C LEU A 66 -3.33 -9.11 0.32
N THR A 67 -4.64 -9.35 0.49
CA THR A 67 -5.56 -9.63 -0.62
C THR A 67 -5.62 -8.47 -1.62
N LEU A 68 -5.52 -7.23 -1.13
CA LEU A 68 -5.46 -6.04 -1.97
C LEU A 68 -4.16 -6.02 -2.78
N VAL A 69 -3.02 -6.36 -2.20
CA VAL A 69 -1.74 -6.45 -2.93
C VAL A 69 -1.74 -7.60 -3.95
N ASP A 70 -2.21 -8.78 -3.54
CA ASP A 70 -2.29 -9.98 -4.40
C ASP A 70 -3.19 -9.75 -5.63
N LYS A 71 -4.22 -8.90 -5.51
CA LYS A 71 -5.08 -8.50 -6.63
C LYS A 71 -4.29 -7.78 -7.74
N HIS A 72 -3.28 -6.99 -7.39
CA HIS A 72 -2.48 -6.21 -8.36
C HIS A 72 -1.24 -6.95 -8.84
N PHE A 73 -0.70 -7.87 -8.03
CA PHE A 73 0.45 -8.69 -8.40
C PHE A 73 0.21 -10.19 -8.14
N PRO A 74 -0.74 -10.82 -8.86
CA PRO A 74 -1.07 -12.23 -8.66
C PRO A 74 0.16 -13.08 -8.98
N GLY A 75 0.65 -13.81 -7.97
CA GLY A 75 1.81 -14.70 -8.13
C GLY A 75 3.17 -14.03 -8.00
N THR A 76 3.25 -12.73 -7.67
CA THR A 76 4.50 -12.27 -7.05
C THR A 76 4.62 -12.98 -5.72
N THR A 77 5.61 -13.85 -5.63
CA THR A 77 6.25 -14.21 -4.38
C THR A 77 6.84 -12.91 -3.83
N ILE A 78 6.00 -12.02 -3.29
CA ILE A 78 6.44 -10.97 -2.38
C ILE A 78 7.25 -11.75 -1.37
N ASN A 79 8.57 -11.61 -1.49
CA ASN A 79 9.55 -12.49 -0.85
C ASN A 79 9.09 -12.61 0.59
N ARG A 80 8.48 -13.76 0.94
CA ARG A 80 7.65 -13.88 2.15
C ARG A 80 8.62 -13.84 3.31
N CYS A 81 9.03 -12.63 3.69
CA CYS A 81 9.70 -12.37 4.92
C CYS A 81 8.82 -12.99 6.00
N THR A 82 9.46 -13.62 6.97
CA THR A 82 8.79 -14.31 8.08
C THR A 82 7.87 -13.36 8.86
N ASP A 83 8.12 -12.05 8.72
CA ASP A 83 7.36 -10.97 9.33
C ASP A 83 6.30 -10.36 8.38
N GLU A 84 5.15 -10.02 8.95
CA GLU A 84 3.99 -9.45 8.25
C GLU A 84 4.22 -7.99 7.78
N VAL A 85 4.90 -7.18 8.59
CA VAL A 85 5.14 -5.74 8.33
C VAL A 85 5.96 -5.49 7.04
N PRO A 86 7.13 -6.13 6.83
CA PRO A 86 7.92 -5.92 5.62
C PRO A 86 7.17 -6.31 4.34
N VAL A 87 6.35 -7.37 4.41
CA VAL A 87 5.58 -7.88 3.26
C VAL A 87 4.53 -6.86 2.82
N LEU A 88 3.75 -6.31 3.75
CA LEU A 88 2.73 -5.32 3.40
C LEU A 88 3.34 -4.01 2.92
N VAL A 89 4.39 -3.52 3.60
CA VAL A 89 5.07 -2.28 3.22
C VAL A 89 5.71 -2.41 1.85
N GLY A 90 6.43 -3.51 1.58
CA GLY A 90 7.05 -3.76 0.28
C GLY A 90 6.02 -3.99 -0.82
N GLY A 91 4.94 -4.73 -0.53
CA GLY A 91 3.84 -4.97 -1.46
C GLY A 91 3.13 -3.68 -1.90
N LEU A 92 2.78 -2.81 -0.95
CA LEU A 92 2.18 -1.51 -1.26
C LEU A 92 3.16 -0.59 -2.00
N THR A 93 4.45 -0.64 -1.66
CA THR A 93 5.49 0.11 -2.39
C THR A 93 5.57 -0.35 -3.84
N ASN A 94 5.48 -1.66 -4.12
CA ASN A 94 5.43 -2.18 -5.47
C ASN A 94 4.21 -1.68 -6.23
N MET A 95 3.04 -1.60 -5.59
CA MET A 95 1.84 -1.00 -6.20
C MET A 95 2.06 0.47 -6.58
N ILE A 96 2.71 1.23 -5.71
CA ILE A 96 3.06 2.64 -5.98
C ILE A 96 4.06 2.74 -7.12
N PHE A 97 5.05 1.86 -7.18
CA PHE A 97 6.02 1.81 -8.28
C PHE A 97 5.36 1.46 -9.61
N GLU A 98 4.46 0.48 -9.64
CA GLU A 98 3.70 0.16 -10.85
C GLU A 98 2.81 1.33 -11.28
N TYR A 99 2.17 2.01 -10.33
CA TYR A 99 1.42 3.23 -10.61
C TYR A 99 2.32 4.34 -11.20
N SER A 100 3.55 4.46 -10.71
CA SER A 100 4.53 5.43 -11.20
C SER A 100 4.98 5.21 -12.64
N LYS A 101 4.79 4.00 -13.20
CA LYS A 101 5.03 3.74 -14.63
C LYS A 101 3.97 4.41 -15.51
N ALA A 102 2.73 4.47 -15.04
CA ALA A 102 1.63 5.11 -15.75
C ALA A 102 1.65 6.64 -15.56
N ASP A 103 1.94 7.11 -14.34
CA ASP A 103 2.10 8.53 -14.05
C ASP A 103 3.10 8.74 -12.91
N ALA A 104 4.27 9.28 -13.26
CA ALA A 104 5.44 9.26 -12.39
C ALA A 104 5.34 10.24 -11.22
N ILE A 105 4.69 11.40 -11.39
CA ILE A 105 4.55 12.43 -10.35
C ILE A 105 3.52 12.03 -9.26
N PRO A 106 2.31 11.56 -9.60
CA PRO A 106 1.38 11.03 -8.60
C PRO A 106 1.95 9.81 -7.88
N GLY A 107 2.76 8.98 -8.56
CA GLY A 107 3.46 7.86 -7.93
C GLY A 107 4.45 8.31 -6.85
N SER A 108 5.31 9.29 -7.15
CA SER A 108 6.25 9.82 -6.15
C SER A 108 5.55 10.51 -4.98
N MET A 109 4.45 11.23 -5.26
CA MET A 109 3.63 11.86 -4.22
C MET A 109 2.92 10.83 -3.33
N ALA A 110 2.38 9.75 -3.90
CA ALA A 110 1.79 8.66 -3.14
C ALA A 110 2.81 8.00 -2.21
N LEU A 111 4.05 7.78 -2.68
CA LEU A 111 5.12 7.26 -1.84
C LEU A 111 5.47 8.21 -0.70
N ARG A 112 5.58 9.50 -0.99
CA ARG A 112 5.81 10.52 0.04
C ARG A 112 4.72 10.50 1.11
N THR A 113 3.44 10.54 0.70
CA THR A 113 2.31 10.43 1.64
C THR A 113 2.39 9.15 2.45
N PHE A 114 2.71 8.02 1.83
CA PHE A 114 2.87 6.75 2.54
C PHE A 114 3.97 6.83 3.60
N THR A 115 5.15 7.39 3.28
CA THR A 115 6.24 7.55 4.25
C THR A 115 5.88 8.49 5.41
N GLU A 116 5.24 9.65 5.13
CA GLU A 116 4.81 10.60 6.17
C GLU A 116 3.76 9.96 7.11
N ARG A 117 2.84 9.18 6.53
CA ARG A 117 1.83 8.44 7.28
C ARG A 117 2.42 7.31 8.11
N LEU A 118 3.43 6.59 7.61
CA LEU A 118 4.17 5.58 8.37
C LEU A 118 4.92 6.18 9.55
N ILE A 119 5.59 7.32 9.37
CA ILE A 119 6.28 8.02 10.47
C ILE A 119 5.27 8.40 11.55
N THR A 120 4.12 8.94 11.15
CA THR A 120 3.05 9.31 12.09
C THR A 120 2.49 8.09 12.82
N ALA A 121 2.28 6.97 12.11
CA ALA A 121 1.82 5.71 12.70
C ALA A 121 2.84 5.14 13.69
N LEU A 122 4.12 5.15 13.35
CA LEU A 122 5.20 4.72 14.23
C LEU A 122 5.32 5.62 15.47
N ALA A 123 5.09 6.93 15.34
CA ALA A 123 5.06 7.85 16.48
C ALA A 123 3.86 7.60 17.40
N SER A 124 2.72 7.15 16.85
CA SER A 124 1.50 6.85 17.60
C SER A 124 1.49 5.49 18.31
N LEU A 125 2.49 4.64 18.05
CA LEU A 125 2.71 3.42 18.84
C LEU A 125 3.04 3.83 20.29
N ASN A 126 2.07 3.65 21.17
CA ASN A 126 2.21 3.87 22.63
C ASN A 126 3.04 2.78 23.33
N ASP A 127 3.53 1.79 22.58
CA ASP A 127 4.40 0.74 23.08
C ASP A 127 5.80 1.23 23.43
N ASP A 128 6.51 0.39 24.19
CA ASP A 128 7.88 0.61 24.63
C ASP A 128 8.81 1.08 23.48
N ALA A 129 9.76 1.96 23.77
CA ALA A 129 10.60 2.60 22.74
C ALA A 129 11.34 1.57 21.86
N GLN A 130 11.56 0.38 22.40
CA GLN A 130 12.15 -0.77 21.71
C GLN A 130 11.21 -1.38 20.65
N THR A 131 9.92 -1.56 20.94
CA THR A 131 8.93 -2.09 20.00
C THR A 131 8.75 -1.14 18.80
N ARG A 132 8.75 0.17 19.06
CA ARG A 132 8.72 1.19 18.01
C ARG A 132 9.95 1.11 17.10
N LYS A 133 11.14 0.93 17.68
CA LYS A 133 12.38 0.73 16.90
C LYS A 133 12.34 -0.56 16.09
N THR A 134 11.94 -1.69 16.69
CA THR A 134 11.82 -2.98 16.00
C THR A 134 10.83 -2.91 14.84
N THR A 135 9.66 -2.32 15.05
CA THR A 135 8.65 -2.13 13.98
C THR A 135 9.18 -1.20 12.89
N GLY A 136 9.84 -0.10 13.26
CA GLY A 136 10.50 0.80 12.30
C GLY A 136 11.56 0.10 11.45
N MET A 137 12.37 -0.78 12.05
CA MET A 137 13.34 -1.60 11.30
C MET A 137 12.65 -2.54 10.31
N LYS A 138 11.56 -3.20 10.72
CA LYS A 138 10.75 -4.05 9.82
C LYS A 138 10.16 -3.24 8.66
N VAL A 139 9.73 -1.99 8.90
CA VAL A 139 9.26 -1.08 7.83
C VAL A 139 10.38 -0.79 6.83
N VAL A 140 11.58 -0.42 7.29
CA VAL A 140 12.74 -0.18 6.41
C VAL A 140 13.14 -1.46 5.65
N GLN A 141 13.03 -2.62 6.30
CA GLN A 141 13.25 -3.92 5.66
C GLN A 141 12.29 -4.15 4.49
N GLY A 142 11.01 -3.77 4.63
CA GLY A 142 10.03 -3.85 3.54
C GLY A 142 10.44 -3.06 2.31
N PHE A 143 10.94 -1.83 2.49
CA PHE A 143 11.44 -1.02 1.37
C PHE A 143 12.74 -1.56 0.76
N THR A 144 13.61 -2.20 1.54
CA THR A 144 14.95 -2.62 1.08
C THR A 144 14.99 -4.03 0.50
N GLN A 145 14.22 -4.96 1.05
CA GLN A 145 14.30 -6.39 0.72
C GLN A 145 13.09 -6.88 -0.07
N VAL A 146 11.94 -6.22 0.05
CA VAL A 146 10.68 -6.68 -0.53
C VAL A 146 10.24 -5.80 -1.71
N ALA A 147 10.50 -4.50 -1.67
CA ALA A 147 10.20 -3.62 -2.79
C ALA A 147 11.16 -3.86 -3.97
N ASP A 148 10.61 -3.97 -5.18
CA ASP A 148 11.36 -4.15 -6.42
C ASP A 148 11.60 -2.78 -7.10
N PRO A 149 12.84 -2.26 -7.09
CA PRO A 149 13.16 -0.99 -7.73
C PRO A 149 13.04 -1.04 -9.26
N ALA A 150 13.01 -2.23 -9.89
CA ALA A 150 12.81 -2.35 -11.33
C ALA A 150 11.39 -1.94 -11.76
N LEU A 151 10.43 -1.95 -10.83
CA LEU A 151 9.07 -1.47 -11.07
C LEU A 151 8.95 0.06 -11.00
N ALA A 152 9.93 0.75 -10.43
CA ALA A 152 9.87 2.21 -10.30
C ALA A 152 10.02 2.91 -11.66
N THR A 153 9.40 4.09 -11.78
CA THR A 153 9.56 4.97 -12.94
C THR A 153 11.03 5.21 -13.32
N ARG A 154 11.31 5.45 -14.61
CA ARG A 154 12.65 5.80 -15.12
C ARG A 154 12.92 7.30 -15.13
N GLU A 155 11.92 8.12 -14.81
CA GLU A 155 12.06 9.57 -14.79
C GLU A 155 12.90 10.05 -13.59
N PHE A 156 13.84 10.95 -13.86
CA PHE A 156 14.80 11.41 -12.86
C PHE A 156 14.14 12.22 -11.72
N ALA A 157 13.24 13.15 -12.03
CA ALA A 157 12.64 14.01 -11.00
C ALA A 157 11.80 13.23 -9.96
N PRO A 158 10.93 12.29 -10.36
CA PRO A 158 10.23 11.39 -9.44
C PRO A 158 11.17 10.50 -8.62
N ARG A 159 12.28 10.01 -9.19
CA ARG A 159 13.30 9.23 -8.47
C ARG A 159 13.95 10.02 -7.33
N VAL A 160 14.28 11.29 -7.57
CA VAL A 160 14.81 12.17 -6.52
C VAL A 160 13.80 12.35 -5.38
N GLN A 161 12.51 12.49 -5.70
CA GLN A 161 11.46 12.58 -4.69
C GLN A 161 11.29 11.27 -3.89
N ILE A 162 11.34 10.12 -4.58
CA ILE A 162 11.30 8.79 -3.96
C ILE A 162 12.46 8.63 -2.98
N VAL A 163 13.69 8.93 -3.42
CA VAL A 163 14.88 8.87 -2.56
C VAL A 163 14.72 9.83 -1.36
N GLY A 164 14.26 11.06 -1.59
CA GLY A 164 14.01 12.02 -0.51
C GLY A 164 13.04 11.49 0.55
N ALA A 165 11.92 10.90 0.14
CA ALA A 165 10.94 10.30 1.04
C ALA A 165 11.51 9.13 1.86
N LEU A 166 12.29 8.25 1.21
CA LEU A 166 12.94 7.12 1.88
C LEU A 166 14.00 7.57 2.89
N LYS A 167 14.76 8.63 2.59
CA LYS A 167 15.73 9.24 3.52
C LYS A 167 15.05 9.82 4.76
N THR A 168 13.91 10.49 4.59
CA THR A 168 13.14 11.02 5.73
C THR A 168 12.64 9.88 6.62
N LEU A 169 12.19 8.77 6.05
CA LEU A 169 11.77 7.59 6.80
C LEU A 169 12.93 6.94 7.57
N THR A 170 14.08 6.73 6.94
CA THR A 170 15.25 6.12 7.61
C THR A 170 15.77 6.99 8.74
N ALA A 171 15.81 8.32 8.55
CA ALA A 171 16.17 9.27 9.60
C ALA A 171 15.17 9.23 10.78
N ALA A 172 13.87 9.07 10.51
CA ALA A 172 12.85 8.95 11.55
C ALA A 172 12.96 7.63 12.35
N VAL A 173 13.36 6.52 11.70
CA VAL A 173 13.49 5.20 12.32
C VAL A 173 14.79 5.04 13.10
N TYR A 174 15.94 5.36 12.49
CA TYR A 174 17.26 5.12 13.09
C TYR A 174 17.82 6.33 13.84
N GLY A 175 17.23 7.51 13.67
CA GLY A 175 17.75 8.77 14.19
C GLY A 175 18.59 9.52 13.16
N GLN A 176 18.45 10.85 13.14
CA GLN A 176 19.14 11.71 12.19
C GLN A 176 20.67 11.60 12.37
N GLY A 177 21.38 11.25 11.30
CA GLY A 177 22.84 11.19 11.30
C GLY A 177 23.44 9.87 11.83
N SER A 178 22.63 8.86 12.15
CA SER A 178 23.12 7.53 12.50
C SER A 178 23.84 6.86 11.33
N THR A 179 24.74 5.92 11.64
CA THR A 179 25.50 5.17 10.63
C THR A 179 24.55 4.34 9.75
N GLU A 180 23.48 3.81 10.34
CA GLU A 180 22.44 3.04 9.65
C GLU A 180 21.65 3.91 8.68
N ALA A 181 21.31 5.14 9.08
CA ALA A 181 20.66 6.10 8.18
C ALA A 181 21.57 6.45 6.99
N ARG A 182 22.86 6.69 7.23
CA ARG A 182 23.85 6.96 6.17
C ARG A 182 24.02 5.78 5.22
N ASN A 183 24.09 4.55 5.73
CA ASN A 183 24.20 3.35 4.93
C ASN A 183 22.94 3.13 4.06
N ALA A 184 21.76 3.36 4.64
CA ALA A 184 20.51 3.30 3.90
C ALA A 184 20.43 4.40 2.82
N ASP A 185 20.90 5.61 3.09
CA ASP A 185 20.96 6.70 2.12
C ASP A 185 21.82 6.35 0.89
N VAL A 186 22.96 5.70 1.10
CA VAL A 186 23.82 5.21 0.02
C VAL A 186 23.11 4.11 -0.76
N LEU A 187 22.41 3.19 -0.08
CA LEU A 187 21.64 2.12 -0.72
C LEU A 187 20.49 2.67 -1.58
N TRP A 188 19.76 3.68 -1.11
CA TRP A 188 18.67 4.29 -1.88
C TRP A 188 19.20 5.04 -3.09
N SER A 189 20.29 5.79 -2.90
CA SER A 189 20.91 6.53 -3.98
C SER A 189 21.40 5.58 -5.06
N SER A 190 22.08 4.48 -4.72
CA SER A 190 22.58 3.51 -5.72
C SER A 190 21.50 2.71 -6.45
N ARG A 191 20.31 2.56 -5.84
CA ARG A 191 19.19 1.81 -6.45
C ARG A 191 18.31 2.65 -7.37
N PHE A 192 18.22 3.95 -7.12
CA PHE A 192 17.28 4.82 -7.84
C PHE A 192 17.96 5.92 -8.67
N ILE A 193 19.24 6.24 -8.43
CA ILE A 193 20.03 7.23 -9.18
C ILE A 193 21.12 6.50 -9.95
#